data_AF-A5UNV1-F1
#
_entry.id   AF-A5UNV1-F1
#
_cell.length_a   1.000
_cell.length_b   1.000
_cell.length_c   1.000
_cell.angle_alpha   90.00
_cell.angle_beta   90.00
_cell.angle_gamma   90.00
#
_symmetry.space_group_name_H-M   'P 1'
#
loop_
_entity.id
_entity.type
_entity.pdbx_description
1 polymer ?
#
loop_
_entity_poly.entity_id
_entity_poly.type
_entity_poly.pdbx_seq_one_letter_code
_entity_poly.pdbx_strand_id
1 'polypeptide(L)'
;MVEKLIPNYEFVKNWSEDQLRDFITTPSGLPHRLMSIVREVIPNINRLRLIQCIEHPEFESLDQNERAVTHRLKYEGKHKEAREYHIQYALDFLDKYPQFKPMVKIVE
;
A
#
# COMPACT_ATOMS: atom_id res chain seq x y z
N MET A 1 0.33 -16.20 14.50
CA MET A 1 0.49 -16.63 13.09
C MET A 1 0.71 -15.37 12.27
N VAL A 2 1.41 -15.44 11.13
CA VAL A 2 1.69 -14.24 10.33
C VAL A 2 0.69 -14.22 9.19
N GLU A 3 -0.23 -13.25 9.22
CA GLU A 3 -1.21 -13.06 8.16
C GLU A 3 -0.50 -12.89 6.82
N LYS A 4 -1.01 -13.57 5.80
CA LYS A 4 -0.52 -13.45 4.42
C LYS A 4 -1.56 -12.71 3.60
N LEU A 5 -1.09 -11.68 2.91
CA LEU A 5 -1.86 -10.95 1.90
C LEU A 5 -1.62 -11.62 0.55
N ILE A 6 -2.61 -12.35 0.05
CA ILE A 6 -2.58 -12.94 -1.30
C ILE A 6 -3.19 -11.91 -2.28
N PRO A 7 -2.42 -11.39 -3.25
CA PRO A 7 -2.94 -10.41 -4.19
C PRO A 7 -4.10 -10.93 -5.04
N ASN A 8 -5.12 -10.11 -5.22
CA ASN A 8 -6.21 -10.32 -6.17
C ASN A 8 -6.00 -9.38 -7.37
N TYR A 9 -5.11 -9.78 -8.28
CA TYR A 9 -4.78 -8.96 -9.46
C TYR A 9 -5.98 -8.76 -10.39
N GLU A 10 -6.91 -9.71 -10.46
CA GLU A 10 -8.12 -9.57 -11.30
C GLU A 10 -9.02 -8.43 -10.81
N PHE A 11 -9.16 -8.23 -9.50
CA PHE A 11 -9.89 -7.07 -8.97
C PHE A 11 -9.22 -5.76 -9.37
N VAL A 12 -7.89 -5.66 -9.23
CA VAL A 12 -7.14 -4.44 -9.53
C VAL A 12 -7.10 -4.14 -11.03
N LYS A 13 -7.02 -5.17 -11.89
CA LYS A 13 -7.08 -5.03 -13.37
C LYS A 13 -8.40 -4.45 -13.85
N ASN A 14 -9.47 -4.72 -13.12
CA ASN A 14 -10.82 -4.26 -13.47
C ASN A 14 -11.21 -2.97 -12.74
N TRP A 15 -10.26 -2.24 -12.16
CA TRP A 15 -10.54 -0.92 -11.59
C TRP A 15 -11.01 0.06 -12.66
N SER A 16 -12.10 0.77 -12.36
CA SER A 16 -12.46 1.97 -13.10
C SER A 16 -11.43 3.08 -12.87
N GLU A 17 -11.45 4.10 -13.74
CA GLU A 17 -10.64 5.31 -13.55
C GLU A 17 -10.92 5.98 -12.20
N ASP A 18 -12.17 5.98 -11.75
CA ASP A 18 -12.56 6.51 -10.45
C ASP A 18 -11.95 5.71 -9.29
N GLN A 19 -11.96 4.38 -9.35
CA GLN A 19 -11.35 3.54 -8.30
C GLN A 19 -9.83 3.73 -8.22
N LEU A 20 -9.18 3.85 -9.38
CA LEU A 20 -7.76 4.19 -9.45
C LEU A 20 -7.49 5.56 -8.85
N ARG A 21 -8.32 6.55 -9.20
CA ARG A 21 -8.22 7.92 -8.70
C ARG A 21 -8.38 7.94 -7.18
N ASP A 22 -9.42 7.32 -6.65
CA ASP A 22 -9.68 7.22 -5.21
C ASP A 22 -8.49 6.60 -4.47
N PHE A 23 -7.87 5.58 -5.05
CA PHE A 23 -6.69 4.96 -4.47
C PHE A 23 -5.51 5.93 -4.39
N ILE A 24 -5.16 6.61 -5.50
CA ILE A 24 -4.01 7.52 -5.52
C ILE A 24 -4.24 8.85 -4.80
N THR A 25 -5.50 9.26 -4.58
CA THR A 25 -5.86 10.48 -3.84
C THR A 25 -6.17 10.21 -2.37
N THR A 26 -6.05 8.95 -1.91
CA THR A 26 -6.33 8.60 -0.52
C THR A 26 -5.43 9.43 0.41
N PRO A 27 -6.01 10.15 1.40
CA PRO A 27 -5.27 11.03 2.31
C PRO A 27 -4.60 10.24 3.44
N SER A 28 -3.75 9.29 3.06
CA SER A 28 -2.91 8.49 3.95
C SER A 28 -1.66 8.03 3.21
N GLY A 29 -0.70 7.48 3.96
CA GLY A 29 0.42 6.75 3.36
C GLY A 29 -0.09 5.51 2.66
N LEU A 30 0.26 5.33 1.38
CA LEU A 30 -0.12 4.14 0.63
C LEU A 30 0.81 2.98 1.02
N PRO A 31 0.27 1.86 1.55
CA PRO A 31 1.10 0.74 1.97
C PRO A 31 1.92 0.20 0.81
N HIS A 32 3.23 0.00 1.02
CA HIS A 32 4.16 -0.53 0.03
C HIS A 32 3.67 -1.85 -0.56
N ARG A 33 3.05 -2.72 0.26
CA ARG A 33 2.49 -4.00 -0.18
C ARG A 33 1.37 -3.82 -1.19
N LEU A 34 0.39 -2.96 -0.89
CA LEU A 34 -0.71 -2.67 -1.82
C LEU A 34 -0.19 -1.96 -3.06
N MET A 35 0.78 -1.05 -2.89
CA MET A 35 1.37 -0.34 -4.03
C MET A 35 2.14 -1.24 -4.98
N SER A 36 2.81 -2.27 -4.45
CA SER A 36 3.45 -3.29 -5.26
C SER A 36 2.42 -4.05 -6.11
N ILE A 37 1.25 -4.39 -5.54
CA ILE A 37 0.20 -5.12 -6.27
C ILE A 37 -0.33 -4.28 -7.43
N VAL A 38 -0.64 -3.00 -7.18
CA VAL A 38 -1.14 -2.11 -8.23
C VAL A 38 -0.08 -1.89 -9.29
N ARG A 39 1.21 -1.78 -8.94
CA ARG A 39 2.30 -1.59 -9.90
C ARG A 39 2.43 -2.73 -10.90
N GLU A 40 2.16 -3.97 -10.50
CA GLU A 40 2.16 -5.13 -11.40
C GLU A 40 1.07 -5.03 -12.49
N VAL A 41 0.00 -4.26 -12.22
CA VAL A 41 -1.16 -4.11 -13.11
C VAL A 41 -1.16 -2.77 -13.85
N ILE A 42 -0.75 -1.71 -13.17
CA ILE A 42 -0.75 -0.31 -13.61
C ILE A 42 0.70 0.21 -13.44
N PRO A 43 1.58 0.00 -14.43
CA PRO A 43 3.02 0.23 -14.26
C PRO A 43 3.40 1.69 -13.96
N ASN A 44 2.58 2.64 -14.40
CA ASN A 44 2.80 4.09 -14.20
C ASN A 44 2.26 4.61 -12.86
N ILE A 45 1.78 3.75 -11.96
CA ILE A 45 1.11 4.16 -10.72
C ILE A 45 1.95 5.08 -9.82
N ASN A 46 3.26 4.85 -9.72
CA ASN A 46 4.15 5.71 -8.94
C ASN A 46 4.16 7.15 -9.49
N ARG A 47 4.10 7.31 -10.82
CA ARG A 47 4.05 8.63 -11.46
C ARG A 47 2.71 9.30 -11.17
N LEU A 48 1.61 8.55 -11.20
CA LEU A 48 0.28 9.08 -10.88
C LEU A 48 0.21 9.56 -9.43
N ARG A 49 0.73 8.77 -8.47
CA ARG A 49 0.83 9.20 -7.07
C ARG A 49 1.76 10.40 -6.89
N LEU A 50 2.88 10.46 -7.61
CA LEU A 50 3.80 11.61 -7.56
C LEU A 50 3.13 12.91 -8.03
N ILE A 51 2.26 12.85 -9.05
CA ILE A 51 1.47 14.02 -9.47
C ILE A 51 0.55 14.47 -8.33
N GLN A 52 -0.06 13.55 -7.60
CA GLN A 52 -0.87 13.89 -6.42
C GLN A 52 -0.05 14.52 -5.31
N CYS A 53 1.23 14.16 -5.14
CA CYS A 53 2.12 14.83 -4.18
C CYS A 53 2.42 16.30 -4.55
N ILE A 54 2.19 16.74 -5.78
CA ILE A 54 2.31 18.16 -6.15
C ILE A 54 1.15 18.96 -5.56
N GLU A 55 -0.07 18.40 -5.63
CA GLU A 55 -1.29 19.02 -5.09
C GLU A 55 -1.39 18.83 -3.56
N HIS A 56 -0.84 17.73 -3.06
CA HIS A 56 -0.86 17.30 -1.66
C HIS A 56 0.55 16.90 -1.18
N PRO A 57 1.45 17.86 -0.91
CA PRO A 57 2.84 17.59 -0.52
C PRO A 57 2.98 16.69 0.71
N GLU A 58 1.99 16.69 1.60
CA GLU A 58 1.94 15.81 2.77
C GLU A 58 1.95 14.32 2.43
N PHE A 59 1.48 13.93 1.23
CA PHE A 59 1.44 12.52 0.82
C PHE A 59 2.83 11.89 0.73
N GLU A 60 3.84 12.66 0.31
CA GLU A 60 5.20 12.15 0.25
C GLU A 60 5.70 11.75 1.65
N SER A 61 5.50 12.61 2.66
CA SER A 61 5.89 12.30 4.03
C SER A 61 5.12 11.09 4.58
N LEU A 62 3.81 11.00 4.29
CA LEU A 62 2.98 9.88 4.72
C LEU A 62 3.43 8.55 4.09
N ASP A 63 3.75 8.54 2.80
CA ASP A 63 4.22 7.37 2.07
C ASP A 63 5.61 6.89 2.57
N GLN A 64 6.41 7.77 3.19
CA GLN A 64 7.71 7.42 3.79
C GLN A 64 7.61 6.84 5.20
N ASN A 65 6.50 7.01 5.92
CA ASN A 65 6.37 6.58 7.32
C ASN A 65 6.60 5.07 7.48
N GLU A 66 5.99 4.26 6.62
CA GLU A 66 6.18 2.81 6.63
C GLU A 66 7.65 2.42 6.35
N ARG A 67 8.28 3.11 5.39
CA ARG A 67 9.69 2.87 5.01
C ARG A 67 10.64 3.20 6.15
N ALA A 68 10.43 4.31 6.84
CA ALA A 68 11.28 4.74 7.95
C ALA A 68 11.34 3.67 9.06
N VAL A 69 10.19 3.14 9.46
CA VAL A 69 10.10 2.11 10.50
C VAL A 69 10.70 0.79 10.01
N THR A 70 10.34 0.35 8.81
CA THR A 70 10.78 -0.95 8.28
C THR A 70 12.27 -0.98 7.95
N HIS A 71 12.86 0.13 7.51
CA HIS A 71 14.30 0.25 7.32
C HIS A 71 15.06 0.18 8.64
N ARG A 72 14.59 0.86 9.69
CA ARG A 72 15.17 0.77 11.03
C ARG A 72 15.17 -0.68 11.54
N LEU A 73 14.03 -1.36 11.45
CA LEU A 73 13.92 -2.77 11.86
C LEU A 73 14.89 -3.68 11.07
N LYS A 74 14.98 -3.50 9.75
CA LYS A 74 15.93 -4.28 8.93
C LYS A 74 17.38 -4.02 9.32
N TYR A 75 17.74 -2.77 9.63
CA TYR A 75 19.08 -2.41 10.08
C TYR A 75 19.45 -3.06 11.42
N GLU A 76 18.47 -3.23 12.31
CA GLU A 76 18.60 -3.95 13.58
C GLU A 76 18.60 -5.49 13.43
N GLY A 77 18.57 -6.02 12.20
CA GLY A 77 18.48 -7.46 11.93
C GLY A 77 17.09 -8.08 12.17
N LYS A 78 16.08 -7.25 12.49
CA LYS A 78 14.69 -7.63 12.80
C LYS A 78 13.86 -7.81 11.53
N HIS A 79 14.30 -8.72 10.67
CA HIS A 79 13.69 -8.94 9.35
C HIS A 79 12.25 -9.46 9.44
N LYS A 80 11.95 -10.28 10.45
CA LYS A 80 10.60 -10.83 10.67
C LYS A 80 9.64 -9.72 11.11
N GLU A 81 10.03 -8.90 12.07
CA GLU A 81 9.24 -7.77 12.56
C GLU A 81 9.03 -6.73 11.46
N ALA A 82 10.05 -6.46 10.63
CA ALA A 82 9.89 -5.59 9.48
C ALA A 82 8.84 -6.13 8.48
N ARG A 83 8.81 -7.45 8.28
CA ARG A 83 7.81 -8.09 7.41
C ARG A 83 6.41 -8.02 8.01
N GLU A 84 6.26 -8.30 9.31
CA GLU A 84 5.00 -8.22 10.04
C GLU A 84 4.47 -6.78 10.05
N TYR A 85 5.35 -5.78 10.21
CA TYR A 85 4.99 -4.37 10.13
C TYR A 85 4.41 -3.99 8.76
N HIS A 86 5.02 -4.44 7.65
CA HIS A 86 4.48 -4.21 6.31
C HIS A 86 3.07 -4.81 6.11
N ILE A 87 2.79 -5.95 6.76
CA ILE A 87 1.48 -6.61 6.68
C ILE A 87 0.48 -5.82 7.51
N GLN A 88 0.81 -5.52 8.77
CA GLN A 88 -0.07 -4.78 9.67
C GLN A 88 -0.40 -3.39 9.09
N TYR A 89 0.58 -2.67 8.56
CA TYR A 89 0.36 -1.36 7.95
C TYR A 89 -0.62 -1.42 6.78
N ALA A 90 -0.56 -2.49 5.97
CA ALA A 90 -1.50 -2.72 4.90
C ALA A 90 -2.90 -3.08 5.43
N LEU A 91 -3.00 -3.89 6.48
CA LEU A 91 -4.29 -4.24 7.10
C LEU A 91 -4.97 -3.03 7.74
N ASP A 92 -4.23 -2.21 8.48
CA ASP A 92 -4.74 -0.97 9.09
C ASP A 92 -5.30 -0.01 8.01
N PHE A 93 -4.59 0.09 6.88
CA PHE A 93 -5.07 0.85 5.73
C PHE A 93 -6.37 0.26 5.17
N LEU A 94 -6.44 -1.06 4.99
CA LEU A 94 -7.63 -1.73 4.44
C LEU A 94 -8.83 -1.64 5.39
N ASP A 95 -8.61 -1.63 6.70
CA ASP A 95 -9.66 -1.40 7.68
C ASP A 95 -10.19 0.03 7.63
N LYS A 96 -9.30 1.01 7.41
CA LYS A 96 -9.69 2.41 7.23
C LYS A 96 -10.37 2.69 5.88
N TYR A 97 -9.97 1.98 4.82
CA TYR A 97 -10.44 2.15 3.45
C TYR A 97 -10.97 0.82 2.89
N PRO A 98 -12.16 0.37 3.35
CA PRO A 98 -12.68 -0.98 3.10
C PRO A 98 -13.00 -1.25 1.62
N GLN A 99 -13.20 -0.23 0.79
CA GLN A 99 -13.39 -0.37 -0.65
C GLN A 99 -12.20 -1.05 -1.35
N PHE A 100 -11.00 -0.97 -0.75
CA PHE A 100 -9.78 -1.59 -1.27
C PHE A 100 -9.53 -2.99 -0.69
N LYS A 101 -10.31 -3.46 0.30
CA LYS A 101 -10.17 -4.82 0.87
C LYS A 101 -10.11 -5.92 -0.20
N PRO A 102 -10.91 -5.88 -1.29
CA PRO A 102 -10.87 -6.92 -2.31
C PRO A 102 -9.55 -7.03 -3.09
N MET A 103 -8.61 -6.08 -2.96
CA MET A 103 -7.26 -6.16 -3.53
C MET A 103 -6.46 -7.36 -3.04
N VAL A 104 -6.81 -7.90 -1.87
CA VAL A 104 -6.09 -9.01 -1.25
C VAL A 104 -7.08 -9.99 -0.62
N LYS A 105 -6.70 -11.26 -0.60
CA LYS A 105 -7.27 -12.26 0.30
C LYS A 105 -6.35 -12.38 1.52
N ILE A 106 -6.91 -12.20 2.71
CA ILE A 106 -6.20 -12.36 3.98
C ILE A 106 -6.26 -13.84 4.39
N VAL A 107 -5.13 -14.43 4.73
CA VAL A 107 -5.01 -15.83 5.17
C VAL A 107 -4.17 -15.89 6.44
N GLU A 108 -4.68 -16.56 7.47
CA GLU A 108 -3.99 -16.78 8.76
C GLU A 108 -2.88 -17.84 8.69
#